data_AF-A0A645I5I4-F1
#
_entry.id   AF-A0A645I5I4-F1
#
_cell.length_a   1.000
_cell.length_b   1.000
_cell.length_c   1.000
_cell.angle_alpha   90.00
_cell.angle_beta   90.00
_cell.angle_gamma   90.00
#
_symmetry.space_group_name_H-M   'P 1'
#
loop_
_entity.id
_entity.type
_entity.pdbx_description
1 polymer ?
#
loop_
_entity_poly.entity_id
_entity_poly.type
_entity_poly.pdbx_seq_one_letter_code
_entity_poly.pdbx_strand_id
1 'polypeptide(L)'
;MHRKYDKKAFLDKINRIKLAVPDIAITTDVIVGFPGETDEEFIETSNFIKEVGFSMLHVFPFSPREGTLASKMPNQIPPLVKKERTKSLIELSNLLWEEYKNRFNVRHCTS
;
A
#
# COMPACT_ATOMS: atom_id res chain seq x y z
N MET A 1 3.94 -1.36 -14.07
CA MET A 1 4.79 -0.20 -13.70
C MET A 1 6.26 -0.56 -13.90
N HIS A 2 7.04 0.19 -14.68
CA HIS A 2 8.47 -0.10 -14.92
C HIS A 2 9.35 0.23 -13.70
N ARG A 3 9.19 -0.48 -12.59
CA ARG A 3 10.05 -0.32 -11.40
C ARG A 3 11.32 -1.17 -11.55
N LYS A 4 12.48 -0.60 -11.23
CA LYS A 4 13.80 -1.24 -11.35
C LYS A 4 14.29 -1.88 -10.04
N TYR A 5 13.39 -2.40 -9.21
CA TYR A 5 13.73 -3.05 -7.95
C TYR A 5 12.73 -4.14 -7.62
N ASP A 6 13.22 -5.20 -6.96
CA ASP A 6 12.40 -6.31 -6.50
C ASP A 6 11.81 -6.05 -5.10
N LYS A 7 10.81 -6.86 -4.75
CA LYS A 7 10.07 -6.80 -3.49
C LYS A 7 10.97 -7.02 -2.26
N LYS A 8 11.94 -7.92 -2.37
CA LYS A 8 12.85 -8.31 -1.28
C LYS A 8 13.81 -7.17 -0.93
N ALA A 9 14.45 -6.57 -1.94
CA ALA A 9 15.33 -5.43 -1.79
C ALA A 9 14.62 -4.22 -1.19
N PHE A 10 13.32 -4.05 -1.46
CA PHE A 10 12.51 -3.03 -0.79
C PHE A 10 12.30 -3.36 0.69
N LEU A 11 11.87 -4.58 1.02
CA LEU A 11 11.67 -5.02 2.41
C LEU A 11 12.95 -4.90 3.24
N ASP A 12 14.09 -5.34 2.71
CA ASP A 12 15.37 -5.27 3.40
C ASP A 12 15.73 -3.82 3.77
N LYS A 13 15.46 -2.86 2.87
CA LYS A 13 15.66 -1.43 3.16
C LYS A 13 14.72 -0.93 4.26
N ILE A 14 13.44 -1.27 4.18
CA ILE A 14 12.46 -0.86 5.20
C ILE A 14 12.82 -1.43 6.57
N ASN A 15 13.19 -2.71 6.63
CA ASN A 15 13.59 -3.36 7.87
C ASN A 15 14.82 -2.69 8.49
N ARG A 16 15.83 -2.34 7.68
CA ARG A 16 17.00 -1.59 8.16
C ARG A 16 16.63 -0.22 8.73
N ILE A 17 15.69 0.49 8.10
CA ILE A 17 15.21 1.78 8.59
C ILE A 17 14.47 1.61 9.92
N LYS A 18 13.57 0.62 10.02
CA LYS A 18 12.84 0.31 11.26
C LYS A 18 13.77 -0.13 12.40
N LEU A 19 14.85 -0.83 12.11
CA LEU A 19 15.87 -1.18 13.12
C LEU A 19 16.63 0.06 13.62
N ALA A 20 16.94 0.98 12.73
CA ALA A 20 17.65 2.22 13.08
C ALA A 20 16.74 3.22 13.83
N VAL A 21 15.45 3.24 13.52
CA VAL A 21 14.44 4.12 14.13
C VAL A 21 13.17 3.30 14.44
N PRO A 22 13.08 2.63 15.61
CA PRO A 22 12.00 1.69 15.94
C PRO A 22 10.58 2.23 15.81
N ASP A 23 10.40 3.53 16.02
CA ASP A 23 9.11 4.21 16.07
C ASP A 23 8.81 5.02 14.81
N ILE A 24 9.57 4.82 13.73
CA ILE A 24 9.37 5.59 12.50
C ILE A 24 8.00 5.28 11.86
N ALA A 25 7.27 6.35 11.54
CA ALA A 25 6.09 6.28 10.68
C ALA A 25 6.54 6.21 9.22
N ILE A 26 6.10 5.19 8.49
CA ILE A 26 6.35 5.04 7.06
C ILE A 26 5.01 4.97 6.35
N THR A 27 4.77 5.89 5.42
CA THR A 27 3.56 5.93 4.62
C THR A 27 3.86 5.62 3.15
N THR A 28 2.83 5.25 2.39
CA THR A 28 2.98 5.05 0.94
C THR A 28 1.71 5.40 0.19
N ASP A 29 1.88 5.84 -1.06
CA ASP A 29 0.79 5.98 -2.01
C ASP A 29 0.62 4.67 -2.79
N VAL A 30 -0.61 4.25 -3.01
CA VAL A 30 -0.97 3.02 -3.74
C VAL A 30 -1.99 3.35 -4.81
N ILE A 31 -1.73 2.89 -6.05
CA ILE A 31 -2.70 2.99 -7.14
C ILE A 31 -3.34 1.62 -7.30
N VAL A 32 -4.67 1.57 -7.34
CA VAL A 32 -5.45 0.35 -7.60
C VAL A 32 -6.15 0.40 -8.96
N GLY A 33 -6.34 -0.76 -9.57
CA GLY A 33 -7.05 -0.88 -10.83
C GLY A 33 -6.25 -0.43 -12.04
N PHE A 34 -4.92 -0.58 -11.98
CA PHE A 34 -4.09 -0.36 -13.16
C PHE A 34 -4.53 -1.33 -14.28
N PRO A 35 -4.44 -0.95 -15.57
CA PRO A 35 -4.87 -1.82 -16.65
C PRO A 35 -4.15 -3.17 -16.62
N GLY A 36 -4.92 -4.26 -16.61
CA GLY A 36 -4.44 -5.63 -16.46
C GLY A 36 -4.32 -6.16 -15.02
N GLU A 37 -4.55 -5.34 -13.99
CA GLU A 37 -4.42 -5.76 -12.58
C GLU A 37 -5.41 -6.88 -12.21
N THR A 38 -4.89 -8.07 -11.92
CA THR A 38 -5.70 -9.23 -11.52
C THR A 38 -6.08 -9.21 -10.05
N ASP A 39 -7.00 -10.08 -9.64
CA ASP A 39 -7.38 -10.21 -8.22
C ASP A 39 -6.21 -10.77 -7.39
N GLU A 40 -5.43 -11.70 -7.96
CA GLU A 40 -4.24 -12.26 -7.31
C GLU A 40 -3.17 -11.18 -7.09
N GLU A 41 -2.91 -10.32 -8.07
CA GLU A 41 -1.96 -9.21 -7.95
C GLU A 41 -2.40 -8.18 -6.90
N PHE A 42 -3.71 -7.91 -6.83
CA PHE A 42 -4.28 -7.04 -5.80
C PHE A 42 -4.15 -7.65 -4.40
N ILE A 43 -4.41 -8.96 -4.25
CA ILE A 43 -4.24 -9.69 -2.98
C ILE A 43 -2.75 -9.71 -2.59
N GLU A 44 -1.84 -9.95 -3.53
CA GLU A 44 -0.41 -9.93 -3.26
C GLU A 44 0.04 -8.54 -2.77
N THR A 45 -0.45 -7.48 -3.40
CA THR A 45 -0.20 -6.09 -3.00
C THR A 45 -0.71 -5.84 -1.58
N SER A 46 -1.91 -6.30 -1.25
CA SER A 46 -2.51 -6.14 0.08
C SER A 46 -1.72 -6.88 1.15
N ASN A 47 -1.29 -8.12 0.87
CA ASN A 47 -0.44 -8.91 1.76
C ASN A 47 0.92 -8.25 1.98
N PHE A 48 1.51 -7.70 0.92
CA PHE A 48 2.77 -6.98 1.00
C PHE A 48 2.67 -5.72 1.85
N ILE A 49 1.61 -4.93 1.68
CA ILE A 49 1.33 -3.75 2.51
C ILE A 49 1.26 -4.13 4.00
N LYS A 50 0.60 -5.26 4.30
CA LYS A 50 0.47 -5.78 5.66
C LYS A 50 1.82 -6.26 6.22
N GLU A 51 2.60 -6.98 5.42
CA GLU A 51 3.95 -7.43 5.78
C GLU A 51 4.89 -6.25 6.07
N VAL A 52 4.85 -5.22 5.22
CA VAL A 52 5.65 -4.01 5.44
C VAL A 52 5.20 -3.28 6.70
N GLY A 53 3.91 -3.29 7.04
CA GLY A 53 3.36 -2.60 8.21
C GLY A 53 3.56 -1.09 8.12
N PHE A 54 3.06 -0.48 7.04
CA PHE A 54 2.99 0.97 6.86
C PHE A 54 2.08 1.61 7.92
N SER A 55 2.37 2.84 8.35
CA SER A 55 1.53 3.55 9.30
C SER A 55 0.27 4.13 8.66
N MET A 56 0.31 4.46 7.36
CA MET A 56 -0.83 4.99 6.62
C MET A 56 -0.64 4.79 5.11
N LEU A 57 -1.73 4.62 4.39
CA LEU A 57 -1.76 4.53 2.93
C LEU A 57 -2.59 5.69 2.35
N HIS A 58 -2.12 6.24 1.23
CA HIS A 58 -2.97 7.06 0.37
C HIS A 58 -3.35 6.24 -0.86
N VAL A 59 -4.64 5.94 -1.02
CA VAL A 59 -5.12 5.03 -2.05
C VAL A 59 -5.81 5.81 -3.17
N PHE A 60 -5.34 5.63 -4.40
CA PHE A 60 -5.91 6.24 -5.58
C PHE A 60 -6.41 5.19 -6.57
N PRO A 61 -7.65 5.27 -7.06
CA PRO A 61 -8.04 4.48 -8.22
C PRO A 61 -7.30 4.99 -9.46
N PHE A 62 -6.83 4.07 -10.31
CA PHE A 62 -6.23 4.42 -11.58
C PHE A 62 -7.24 5.19 -12.45
N SER A 63 -6.79 6.35 -12.92
CA SER A 63 -7.51 7.19 -13.87
C SER A 63 -6.64 7.34 -15.13
N PRO A 64 -7.09 6.83 -16.29
CA PRO A 64 -6.32 6.95 -17.52
C PRO A 64 -6.21 8.42 -17.93
N ARG A 65 -4.99 8.85 -18.24
CA ARG A 65 -4.72 10.18 -18.81
C ARG A 65 -4.45 10.05 -20.29
N GLU A 66 -5.10 10.88 -21.08
CA GLU A 66 -4.93 10.90 -22.54
C GLU A 66 -3.44 11.01 -22.91
N GLY A 67 -3.04 10.29 -23.96
CA GLY A 67 -1.65 10.28 -24.45
C GLY A 67 -0.68 9.36 -23.69
N THR A 68 -1.08 8.73 -22.58
CA THR A 68 -0.20 7.79 -21.86
C THR A 68 -0.25 6.38 -22.46
N LEU A 69 0.81 5.58 -22.23
CA LEU A 69 0.80 4.15 -22.61
C LEU A 69 -0.33 3.41 -21.87
N ALA A 70 -0.50 3.70 -20.58
CA ALA A 70 -1.52 3.07 -19.74
C ALA A 70 -2.96 3.34 -20.21
N SER A 71 -3.25 4.52 -20.78
CA SER A 71 -4.59 4.80 -21.33
C SER A 71 -4.92 3.96 -22.56
N LYS A 72 -3.90 3.43 -23.26
CA LYS A 72 -4.06 2.59 -24.46
C LYS A 72 -3.93 1.10 -24.17
N MET A 73 -3.59 0.71 -22.93
CA MET A 73 -3.46 -0.69 -22.55
C MET A 73 -4.83 -1.38 -22.59
N PRO A 74 -4.90 -2.63 -23.08
CA PRO A 74 -6.12 -3.44 -22.97
C PRO A 74 -6.40 -3.80 -21.50
N ASN A 75 -7.56 -4.41 -21.24
CA ASN A 75 -7.95 -4.90 -19.91
C ASN A 75 -8.05 -3.79 -18.85
N GLN A 76 -8.69 -2.68 -19.21
CA GLN A 76 -9.03 -1.62 -18.25
C GLN A 76 -9.95 -2.18 -17.15
N ILE A 77 -9.69 -1.81 -15.91
CA ILE A 77 -10.45 -2.31 -14.76
C ILE A 77 -11.76 -1.52 -14.59
N PRO A 78 -12.92 -2.19 -14.43
CA PRO A 78 -14.20 -1.54 -14.23
C PRO A 78 -14.22 -0.60 -13.02
N PRO A 79 -14.94 0.55 -13.07
CA PRO A 79 -15.01 1.49 -11.95
C PRO A 79 -15.46 0.86 -10.62
N LEU A 80 -16.38 -0.11 -10.67
CA LEU A 80 -16.87 -0.81 -9.48
C LEU A 80 -15.73 -1.56 -8.77
N VAL A 81 -14.95 -2.35 -9.51
CA VAL A 81 -13.80 -3.09 -8.97
C VAL A 81 -12.76 -2.12 -8.37
N LYS A 82 -12.48 -1.01 -9.05
CA LYS A 82 -11.57 0.02 -8.51
C LYS A 82 -12.07 0.61 -7.20
N LYS A 83 -13.38 0.83 -7.08
CA LYS A 83 -14.02 1.34 -5.85
C LYS A 83 -13.91 0.32 -4.71
N GLU A 84 -14.17 -0.95 -4.98
CA GLU A 84 -14.04 -2.04 -4.00
C GLU A 84 -12.61 -2.20 -3.51
N ARG A 85 -11.64 -2.27 -4.42
CA ARG A 85 -10.20 -2.33 -4.10
C ARG A 85 -9.74 -1.12 -3.31
N THR A 86 -10.20 0.09 -3.68
CA THR A 86 -9.90 1.32 -2.93
C THR A 86 -10.42 1.24 -1.50
N LYS A 87 -11.69 0.83 -1.32
CA LYS A 87 -12.30 0.67 0.00
C LYS A 87 -11.53 -0.34 0.86
N SER A 88 -11.18 -1.49 0.30
CA SER A 88 -10.45 -2.55 0.99
C SER A 88 -9.07 -2.07 1.49
N LEU A 89 -8.31 -1.32 0.68
CA LEU A 89 -7.02 -0.78 1.12
C LEU A 89 -7.15 0.36 2.13
N ILE A 90 -8.21 1.17 2.07
CA ILE A 90 -8.49 2.18 3.10
C ILE A 90 -8.78 1.50 4.45
N GLU A 91 -9.58 0.43 4.46
CA GLU A 91 -9.86 -0.35 5.67
C GLU A 91 -8.57 -0.96 6.23
N LEU A 92 -7.72 -1.53 5.37
CA LEU A 92 -6.39 -2.02 5.77
C LEU A 92 -5.52 -0.90 6.36
N SER A 93 -5.50 0.28 5.73
CA SER A 93 -4.75 1.44 6.25
C SER A 93 -5.20 1.83 7.65
N ASN A 94 -6.51 1.80 7.92
CA ASN A 94 -7.05 2.14 9.24
C ASN A 94 -6.61 1.10 10.29
N LEU A 95 -6.64 -0.19 9.96
CA LEU A 95 -6.17 -1.26 10.85
C LEU A 95 -4.69 -1.07 11.19
N LEU A 96 -3.85 -0.84 10.18
CA LEU A 96 -2.42 -0.62 10.38
C LEU A 96 -2.12 0.65 11.19
N TRP A 97 -2.95 1.69 11.04
CA TRP A 97 -2.84 2.90 11.84
C TRP A 97 -3.13 2.65 13.33
N GLU A 98 -4.18 1.87 13.64
CA GLU A 98 -4.47 1.47 15.02
C GLU A 98 -3.32 0.63 15.61
N GLU A 99 -2.79 -0.33 14.85
CA GLU A 99 -1.61 -1.11 15.26
C GLU A 99 -0.38 -0.23 15.51
N TYR A 100 -0.16 0.77 14.65
CA TYR A 100 0.90 1.75 14.83
C TYR A 100 0.73 2.56 16.11
N LYS A 101 -0.45 3.16 16.35
CA LYS A 101 -0.73 3.95 17.56
C LYS A 101 -0.60 3.14 18.85
N ASN A 102 -1.10 1.90 18.85
CA ASN A 102 -1.09 1.06 20.05
C ASN A 102 0.31 0.79 20.59
N ARG A 103 1.36 0.87 19.75
CA ARG A 103 2.77 0.76 20.21
C ARG A 103 3.21 1.88 21.14
N PHE A 104 2.52 3.02 21.11
CA PHE A 104 2.83 4.19 21.93
C PHE A 104 1.96 4.27 23.19
N ASN A 105 0.72 3.77 23.14
CA ASN A 105 -0.20 3.81 24.27
C ASN A 105 0.26 2.98 25.48
N VAL A 106 1.09 1.96 25.28
CA VAL A 106 1.63 1.12 26.38
C VAL A 106 2.77 1.82 27.14
N ARG A 107 3.32 2.93 26.63
CA ARG A 107 4.51 3.59 27.19
C ARG A 107 4.21 4.70 28.21
N HIS A 108 2.95 4.93 28.56
CA HIS A 108 2.54 6.03 29.45
C HIS A 108 1.87 5.62 30.78
N CYS A 109 1.88 4.34 31.13
CA CYS A 109 1.42 3.85 32.44
C CYS A 109 2.55 3.15 33.21
N THR A 110 3.61 3.89 33.54
CA THR A 110 4.48 3.58 34.68
C THR A 110 4.83 4.89 35.37
N SER A 111 3.98 5.29 36.31
CA SER A 111 4.21 6.35 37.29
C SER A 111 3.49 5.95 38.57
#